data_AF-A0A151A2D7-F1
#
_entry.id   AF-A0A151A2D7-F1
#
_cell.length_a   1.000
_cell.length_b   1.000
_cell.length_c   1.000
_cell.angle_alpha   90.00
_cell.angle_beta   90.00
_cell.angle_gamma   90.00
#
_symmetry.space_group_name_H-M   'P 1'
#
loop_
_entity.id
_entity.type
_entity.pdbx_description
1 polymer ?
#
loop_
_entity_poly.entity_id
_entity_poly.type
_entity_poly.pdbx_seq_one_letter_code
_entity_poly.pdbx_strand_id
1 'polypeptide(L)'
;MKMKKLLCRIAIAFTLLFTTSFSVQMINNTNVSQAAKNYYAKYNCTWYVFNKRAQVHKPIPNGWGNAKYWYTNAKRSGYRVGTKPVPRAILQSTAGYYGHVAFVETVYRNGSIKISEYNYSRAHAYGTRTLSKKTAKKYRYIY
;
A
#
# COMPACT_ATOMS: atom_id res chain seq x y z
N MET A 1 -35.92 -12.57 -38.91
CA MET A 1 -34.49 -12.87 -39.13
C MET A 1 -33.50 -11.77 -38.68
N LYS A 2 -33.92 -10.49 -38.53
CA LYS A 2 -33.05 -9.36 -38.12
C LYS A 2 -32.74 -9.30 -36.60
N MET A 3 -33.69 -9.68 -35.74
CA MET A 3 -33.54 -9.62 -34.27
C MET A 3 -32.47 -10.59 -33.72
N LYS A 4 -32.37 -11.82 -34.26
CA LYS A 4 -31.36 -12.80 -33.86
C LYS A 4 -29.93 -12.32 -34.15
N LYS A 5 -29.74 -11.57 -35.25
CA LYS A 5 -28.45 -10.97 -35.62
C LYS A 5 -28.08 -9.79 -34.70
N LEU A 6 -29.07 -9.00 -34.24
CA LEU A 6 -28.86 -7.88 -33.32
C LEU A 6 -28.49 -8.36 -31.91
N LEU A 7 -29.20 -9.38 -31.39
CA LEU A 7 -28.91 -9.99 -30.10
C LEU A 7 -27.53 -10.64 -30.05
N CYS A 8 -27.12 -11.31 -31.13
CA CYS A 8 -25.78 -11.89 -31.24
C CYS A 8 -24.68 -10.81 -31.24
N ARG A 9 -24.89 -9.67 -31.90
CA ARG A 9 -23.95 -8.54 -31.90
C ARG A 9 -23.83 -7.88 -30.52
N ILE A 10 -24.94 -7.73 -29.78
CA ILE A 10 -24.91 -7.18 -28.42
C ILE A 10 -24.20 -8.14 -27.47
N ALA A 11 -24.47 -9.45 -27.56
CA ALA A 11 -23.78 -10.46 -26.73
C ALA A 11 -22.26 -10.48 -27.00
N ILE A 12 -21.84 -10.40 -28.26
CA ILE A 12 -20.43 -10.32 -28.67
C ILE A 12 -19.77 -9.04 -28.15
N ALA A 13 -20.43 -7.89 -28.29
CA ALA A 13 -19.90 -6.61 -27.78
C ALA A 13 -19.78 -6.61 -26.25
N PHE A 14 -20.74 -7.21 -25.53
CA PHE A 14 -20.72 -7.32 -24.08
C PHE A 14 -19.61 -8.27 -23.58
N THR A 15 -19.37 -9.39 -24.29
CA THR A 15 -18.24 -10.28 -23.96
C THR A 15 -16.89 -9.64 -24.27
N LEU A 16 -16.77 -8.89 -25.37
CA LEU A 16 -15.55 -8.12 -25.68
C LEU A 16 -15.28 -7.07 -24.61
N LEU A 17 -16.27 -6.27 -24.19
CA LEU A 17 -16.09 -5.24 -23.16
C LEU A 17 -15.79 -5.83 -21.77
N PHE A 18 -16.36 -6.99 -21.45
CA PHE A 18 -16.14 -7.65 -20.17
C PHE A 18 -14.76 -8.33 -20.11
N THR A 19 -14.35 -9.00 -21.19
CA THR A 19 -13.01 -9.62 -21.30
C THR A 19 -11.91 -8.57 -21.31
N THR A 20 -12.05 -7.46 -22.04
CA THR A 20 -11.05 -6.37 -22.01
C THR A 20 -10.90 -5.78 -20.61
N SER A 21 -12.00 -5.59 -19.87
CA SER A 21 -11.96 -5.07 -18.51
C SER A 21 -11.29 -6.03 -17.53
N PHE A 22 -11.57 -7.34 -17.66
CA PHE A 22 -10.95 -8.38 -16.84
C PHE A 22 -9.45 -8.54 -17.14
N SER A 23 -9.07 -8.48 -18.42
CA SER A 23 -7.66 -8.50 -18.85
C SER A 23 -6.89 -7.27 -18.37
N VAL A 24 -7.47 -6.06 -18.44
CA VAL A 24 -6.82 -4.84 -17.90
C VAL A 24 -6.65 -4.92 -16.38
N GLN A 25 -7.67 -5.43 -15.66
CA GLN A 25 -7.58 -5.67 -14.21
C GLN A 25 -6.46 -6.67 -13.88
N MET A 26 -6.30 -7.72 -14.69
CA MET A 26 -5.26 -8.74 -14.52
C MET A 26 -3.88 -8.22 -14.91
N ILE A 27 -3.71 -7.44 -15.97
CA ILE A 27 -2.42 -6.84 -16.36
C ILE A 27 -1.92 -5.85 -15.28
N ASN A 28 -2.83 -5.09 -14.67
CA ASN A 28 -2.49 -4.26 -13.51
C ASN A 28 -2.07 -5.08 -12.29
N ASN A 29 -2.52 -6.34 -12.16
CA ASN A 29 -2.15 -7.26 -11.09
C ASN A 29 -0.94 -8.14 -11.42
N THR A 30 -0.66 -8.44 -12.69
CA THR A 30 0.45 -9.31 -13.15
C THR A 30 1.70 -8.54 -13.52
N ASN A 31 1.67 -7.20 -13.46
CA ASN A 31 2.85 -6.42 -13.10
C ASN A 31 3.20 -6.70 -11.63
N VAL A 32 3.55 -7.96 -11.32
CA VAL A 32 4.33 -8.29 -10.14
C VAL A 32 5.70 -7.68 -10.42
N SER A 33 5.80 -6.36 -10.31
CA SER A 33 7.06 -5.67 -10.50
C SER A 33 7.99 -6.30 -9.48
N GLN A 34 9.06 -6.95 -9.95
CA GLN A 34 10.15 -7.33 -9.08
C GLN A 34 10.45 -6.14 -8.18
N ALA A 35 10.49 -6.34 -6.86
CA ALA A 35 10.69 -5.24 -5.94
C ALA A 35 11.95 -4.47 -6.35
N ALA A 36 11.80 -3.17 -6.57
CA ALA A 36 12.92 -2.32 -6.97
C ALA A 36 14.05 -2.42 -5.93
N LYS A 37 15.30 -2.22 -6.36
CA LYS A 37 16.43 -2.07 -5.42
C LYS A 37 16.10 -0.94 -4.43
N ASN A 38 16.30 -1.19 -3.14
CA ASN A 38 15.99 -0.22 -2.10
C ASN A 38 17.08 0.87 -2.00
N TYR A 39 16.73 2.12 -2.28
CA TYR A 39 17.63 3.27 -2.17
C TYR A 39 17.42 4.12 -0.91
N TYR A 40 16.49 3.74 -0.03
CA TYR A 40 16.37 4.41 1.27
C TYR A 40 17.59 4.09 2.14
N ALA A 41 18.05 5.07 2.91
CA ALA A 41 19.20 4.90 3.80
C ALA A 41 18.94 3.77 4.82
N LYS A 42 19.88 2.81 4.88
CA LYS A 42 19.80 1.62 5.74
C LYS A 42 19.53 2.02 7.20
N TYR A 43 18.84 1.14 7.92
CA TYR A 43 18.47 1.32 9.33
C TYR A 43 17.46 2.43 9.60
N ASN A 44 16.84 3.06 8.59
CA ASN A 44 15.73 3.98 8.79
C ASN A 44 14.36 3.29 8.70
N CYS A 45 13.33 3.95 9.24
CA CYS A 45 11.94 3.48 9.17
C CYS A 45 11.48 3.26 7.71
N THR A 46 11.85 4.16 6.81
CA THR A 46 11.56 4.10 5.37
C THR A 46 12.20 2.88 4.70
N TRP A 47 13.49 2.62 4.97
CA TRP A 47 14.21 1.46 4.44
C TRP A 47 13.58 0.14 4.89
N TYR A 48 13.23 0.04 6.17
CA TYR A 48 12.58 -1.15 6.70
C TYR A 48 11.22 -1.40 6.05
N VAL A 49 10.34 -0.38 5.99
CA VAL A 49 8.99 -0.53 5.44
C VAL A 49 9.02 -0.83 3.94
N PHE A 50 9.96 -0.25 3.19
CA PHE A 50 10.18 -0.58 1.79
C PHE A 50 10.44 -2.08 1.60
N ASN A 51 11.41 -2.64 2.33
CA ASN A 51 11.74 -4.05 2.25
C ASN A 51 10.59 -4.95 2.73
N LYS A 52 9.90 -4.56 3.81
CA LYS A 52 8.76 -5.32 4.33
C LYS A 52 7.61 -5.38 3.33
N ARG A 53 7.32 -4.28 2.62
CA ARG A 53 6.32 -4.22 1.54
C ARG A 53 6.69 -5.11 0.35
N ALA A 54 7.96 -5.16 -0.02
CA ALA A 54 8.48 -6.08 -1.03
C ALA A 54 8.29 -7.56 -0.64
N GLN A 55 8.62 -7.94 0.60
CA GLN A 55 8.45 -9.31 1.12
C GLN A 55 6.99 -9.79 1.06
N VAL A 56 6.05 -8.87 1.11
CA VAL A 56 4.62 -9.16 1.04
C VAL A 56 4.03 -8.84 -0.34
N HIS A 57 4.83 -8.94 -1.41
CA HIS A 57 4.38 -8.79 -2.81
C HIS A 57 3.53 -7.52 -3.05
N LYS A 58 3.84 -6.44 -2.31
CA LYS A 58 3.19 -5.13 -2.44
C LYS A 58 4.26 -4.04 -2.49
N PRO A 59 5.25 -4.13 -3.41
CA PRO A 59 6.37 -3.21 -3.44
C PRO A 59 5.91 -1.75 -3.58
N ILE A 60 6.76 -0.85 -3.13
CA ILE A 60 6.61 0.59 -3.32
C ILE A 60 7.78 1.11 -4.16
N PRO A 61 7.62 2.21 -4.88
CA PRO A 61 8.73 2.81 -5.62
C PRO A 61 9.73 3.46 -4.66
N ASN A 62 10.93 3.71 -5.19
CA ASN A 62 11.83 4.68 -4.59
C ASN A 62 11.30 6.11 -4.80
N GLY A 63 11.92 7.10 -4.16
CA GLY A 63 11.69 8.52 -4.47
C GLY A 63 10.52 9.18 -3.73
N TRP A 64 9.86 8.51 -2.78
CA TRP A 64 8.92 9.20 -1.88
C TRP A 64 9.62 10.05 -0.82
N GLY A 65 10.93 9.89 -0.66
CA GLY A 65 11.77 10.71 0.22
C GLY A 65 11.54 10.42 1.71
N ASN A 66 11.59 11.46 2.53
CA ASN A 66 11.36 11.34 3.98
C ASN A 66 9.93 10.88 4.30
N ALA A 67 9.78 10.16 5.40
CA ALA A 67 8.52 9.55 5.83
C ALA A 67 7.33 10.53 5.88
N LYS A 68 7.56 11.80 6.23
CA LYS A 68 6.50 12.84 6.25
C LYS A 68 5.84 13.08 4.90
N TYR A 69 6.51 12.77 3.79
CA TYR A 69 5.98 12.96 2.43
C TYR A 69 5.35 11.71 1.83
N TRP A 70 5.52 10.54 2.45
CA TRP A 70 5.11 9.25 1.87
C TRP A 70 3.63 9.20 1.52
N TYR A 71 2.74 9.73 2.37
CA TYR A 71 1.30 9.72 2.07
C TYR A 71 0.97 10.50 0.79
N THR A 72 1.49 11.72 0.66
CA THR A 72 1.23 12.60 -0.49
C THR A 72 1.88 12.05 -1.75
N ASN A 73 3.12 11.58 -1.66
CA ASN A 73 3.83 11.04 -2.81
C ASN A 73 3.27 9.69 -3.25
N ALA A 74 2.84 8.83 -2.33
CA ALA A 74 2.11 7.60 -2.68
C ALA A 74 0.83 7.90 -3.45
N LYS A 75 0.05 8.89 -3.00
CA LYS A 75 -1.15 9.34 -3.72
C LYS A 75 -0.81 9.83 -5.13
N ARG A 76 0.27 10.61 -5.30
CA ARG A 76 0.74 11.09 -6.61
C ARG A 76 1.22 9.95 -7.51
N SER A 77 1.84 8.92 -6.94
CA SER A 77 2.24 7.69 -7.63
C SER A 77 1.08 6.73 -7.93
N GLY A 78 -0.18 7.11 -7.67
CA GLY A 78 -1.37 6.30 -7.98
C GLY A 78 -1.72 5.24 -6.91
N TYR A 79 -1.03 5.22 -5.77
CA TYR A 79 -1.39 4.30 -4.69
C TYR A 79 -2.69 4.74 -4.03
N ARG A 80 -3.50 3.76 -3.63
CA ARG A 80 -4.64 4.02 -2.74
C ARG A 80 -4.11 4.44 -1.38
N VAL A 81 -4.66 5.54 -0.87
CA VAL A 81 -4.33 6.08 0.45
C VAL A 81 -5.59 6.39 1.24
N GLY A 82 -5.51 6.43 2.57
CA GLY A 82 -6.67 6.72 3.42
C GLY A 82 -6.35 6.83 4.91
N THR A 83 -7.37 6.61 5.73
CA THR A 83 -7.34 6.75 7.21
C THR A 83 -7.70 5.47 7.95
N LYS A 84 -8.10 4.42 7.23
CA LYS A 84 -8.45 3.13 7.83
C LYS A 84 -7.22 2.23 7.87
N PRO A 85 -6.84 1.68 9.03
CA PRO A 85 -5.79 0.67 9.08
C PRO A 85 -6.28 -0.61 8.41
N VAL A 86 -5.41 -1.23 7.61
CA VAL A 86 -5.62 -2.57 7.05
C VAL A 86 -4.30 -3.36 7.16
N PRO A 87 -4.34 -4.69 7.28
CA PRO A 87 -3.13 -5.50 7.26
C PRO A 87 -2.29 -5.21 6.02
N ARG A 88 -0.96 -5.20 6.18
CA ARG A 88 0.05 -4.91 5.17
C ARG A 88 0.06 -3.47 4.64
N ALA A 89 -0.77 -2.58 5.16
CA ALA A 89 -0.66 -1.15 4.87
C ALA A 89 0.59 -0.54 5.51
N ILE A 90 0.97 0.63 5.02
CA ILE A 90 1.96 1.49 5.64
C ILE A 90 1.21 2.50 6.50
N LEU A 91 1.48 2.54 7.79
CA LEU A 91 1.10 3.64 8.67
C LEU A 91 2.09 4.78 8.46
N GLN A 92 1.59 6.00 8.32
CA GLN A 92 2.40 7.19 8.11
C GLN A 92 2.02 8.30 9.10
N SER A 93 3.05 9.02 9.57
CA SER A 93 2.95 10.21 10.38
C SER A 93 3.87 11.31 9.86
N THR A 94 3.41 12.55 9.94
CA THR A 94 4.22 13.75 9.68
C THR A 94 4.92 14.28 10.94
N ALA A 95 4.71 13.65 12.11
CA ALA A 95 5.31 14.09 13.36
C ALA A 95 6.84 13.91 13.36
N GLY A 96 7.56 14.92 13.85
CA GLY A 96 9.02 14.97 13.83
C GLY A 96 9.60 15.51 12.51
N TYR A 97 10.90 15.85 12.52
CA TYR A 97 11.55 16.52 11.38
C TYR A 97 11.47 15.74 10.06
N TYR A 98 11.62 14.41 10.13
CA TYR A 98 11.55 13.50 8.97
C TYR A 98 10.20 12.80 8.81
N GLY A 99 9.29 12.91 9.77
CA GLY A 99 8.10 12.05 9.87
C GLY A 99 8.45 10.63 10.30
N HIS A 100 7.45 9.75 10.29
CA HIS A 100 7.64 8.33 10.60
C HIS A 100 6.73 7.43 9.77
N VAL A 101 7.23 6.23 9.43
CA VAL A 101 6.43 5.17 8.79
C VAL A 101 6.63 3.84 9.49
N ALA A 102 5.57 3.05 9.53
CA ALA A 102 5.57 1.71 10.09
C ALA A 102 4.72 0.77 9.21
N PHE A 103 4.97 -0.53 9.30
CA PHE A 103 4.20 -1.54 8.60
C PHE A 103 3.09 -2.07 9.51
N VAL A 104 1.86 -2.16 9.02
CA VAL A 104 0.73 -2.73 9.76
C VAL A 104 0.77 -4.24 9.63
N GLU A 105 1.23 -4.92 10.67
CA GLU A 105 1.29 -6.39 10.73
C GLU A 105 -0.11 -6.99 10.89
N THR A 106 -0.92 -6.43 11.79
CA THR A 106 -2.24 -7.00 12.13
C THR A 106 -3.22 -5.90 12.53
N VAL A 107 -4.48 -6.08 12.16
CA VAL A 107 -5.62 -5.29 12.66
C VAL A 107 -6.50 -6.22 13.47
N TYR A 108 -6.63 -5.97 14.77
CA TYR A 108 -7.39 -6.82 15.68
C TYR A 108 -8.88 -6.49 15.65
N ARG A 109 -9.73 -7.41 16.13
CA ARG A 109 -11.20 -7.26 16.14
C ARG A 109 -11.67 -6.03 16.92
N ASN A 110 -10.99 -5.68 18.01
CA ASN A 110 -11.27 -4.47 18.80
C ASN A 110 -10.80 -3.17 18.12
N GLY A 111 -10.19 -3.26 16.94
CA GLY A 111 -9.69 -2.14 16.14
C GLY A 111 -8.33 -1.60 16.58
N SER A 112 -7.65 -2.22 17.56
CA SER A 112 -6.23 -1.96 17.76
C SER A 112 -5.41 -2.56 16.61
N ILE A 113 -4.17 -2.09 16.44
CA ILE A 113 -3.28 -2.56 15.39
C ILE A 113 -1.92 -2.92 15.95
N LYS A 114 -1.33 -4.02 15.46
CA LYS A 114 0.08 -4.32 15.66
C LYS A 114 0.86 -3.75 14.48
N ILE A 115 1.88 -2.96 14.79
CA ILE A 115 2.81 -2.42 13.80
C ILE A 115 4.22 -2.93 14.05
N SER A 116 4.99 -3.04 12.99
CA SER A 116 6.44 -3.21 13.04
C SER A 116 7.12 -2.02 12.38
N GLU A 117 8.25 -1.61 12.93
CA GLU A 117 8.96 -0.41 12.53
C GLU A 117 10.44 -0.53 12.84
N TYR A 118 11.20 0.49 12.44
CA TYR A 118 12.64 0.55 12.67
C TYR A 118 13.02 1.98 13.03
N ASN A 119 14.03 2.13 13.88
CA ASN A 119 14.58 3.44 14.27
C ASN A 119 13.55 4.40 14.88
N TYR A 120 12.57 3.88 15.62
CA TYR A 120 11.56 4.70 16.32
C TYR A 120 11.92 4.90 17.79
N SER A 121 11.85 3.82 18.59
CA SER A 121 12.15 3.89 20.03
C SER A 121 13.63 3.75 20.35
N ARG A 122 14.41 3.16 19.43
CA ARG A 122 15.84 2.87 19.60
C ARG A 122 16.56 3.10 18.28
N ALA A 123 17.72 3.75 18.36
CA ALA A 123 18.55 4.04 17.20
C ALA A 123 18.92 2.74 16.45
N HIS A 124 18.70 2.73 15.14
CA HIS A 124 19.05 1.62 14.24
C HIS A 124 18.54 0.24 14.68
N ALA A 125 17.37 0.17 15.32
CA ALA A 125 16.83 -1.08 15.81
C ALA A 125 15.39 -1.33 15.32
N TYR A 126 15.07 -2.62 15.17
CA TYR A 126 13.72 -3.10 14.96
C TYR A 126 12.86 -2.89 16.21
N GLY A 127 11.58 -2.60 16.01
CA GLY A 127 10.60 -2.52 17.09
C GLY A 127 9.21 -2.90 16.63
N THR A 128 8.36 -3.24 17.61
CA THR A 128 6.93 -3.42 17.40
C THR A 128 6.14 -2.67 18.46
N ARG A 129 4.97 -2.18 18.07
CA ARG A 129 4.01 -1.59 19.02
C ARG A 129 2.60 -2.05 18.70
N THR A 130 1.78 -2.12 19.74
CA THR A 130 0.33 -2.24 19.61
C THR A 130 -0.29 -0.87 19.86
N LEU A 131 -0.95 -0.31 18.85
CA LEU A 131 -1.64 0.98 18.96
C LEU A 131 -3.12 0.74 19.20
N SER A 132 -3.71 1.44 20.16
CA SER A 132 -5.15 1.40 20.39
C SER A 132 -5.92 1.89 19.17
N LYS A 133 -7.20 1.52 19.04
CA LYS A 133 -8.08 2.01 17.97
C LYS A 133 -8.09 3.55 17.88
N LYS A 134 -8.10 4.23 19.03
CA LYS A 134 -8.09 5.70 19.11
C LYS A 134 -6.79 6.27 18.57
N THR A 135 -5.65 5.67 18.92
CA THR A 135 -4.33 6.09 18.44
C THR A 135 -4.16 5.80 16.95
N ALA A 136 -4.56 4.61 16.48
CA ALA A 136 -4.50 4.22 15.08
C ALA A 136 -5.24 5.19 14.14
N LYS A 137 -6.39 5.73 14.57
CA LYS A 137 -7.17 6.70 13.79
C LYS A 137 -6.47 8.05 13.54
N LYS A 138 -5.41 8.38 14.28
CA LYS A 138 -4.66 9.64 14.11
C LYS A 138 -3.68 9.61 12.94
N TYR A 139 -3.42 8.43 12.38
CA TYR A 139 -2.44 8.24 11.31
C TYR A 139 -3.09 8.16 9.93
N ARG A 140 -2.24 8.29 8.92
CA ARG A 140 -2.59 8.05 7.53
C ARG A 140 -2.09 6.69 7.08
N TYR A 141 -2.71 6.12 6.05
CA TYR A 141 -2.41 4.78 5.58
C TYR A 141 -2.23 4.74 4.06
N ILE A 142 -1.25 3.96 3.60
CA ILE A 142 -0.97 3.66 2.19
C ILE A 142 -1.19 2.15 2.00
N TYR A 143 -1.94 1.75 0.97
CA TYR A 143 -2.49 0.39 0.83
C TYR A 143 -1.70 -0.53 -0.12
#